data_AF-A0A1F2UEY3-F1
#
_entry.id   AF-A0A1F2UEY3-F1
#
_cell.length_a   1.000
_cell.length_b   1.000
_cell.length_c   1.000
_cell.angle_alpha   90.00
_cell.angle_beta   90.00
_cell.angle_gamma   90.00
#
_symmetry.space_group_name_H-M   'P 1'
#
loop_
_entity.id
_entity.type
_entity.pdbx_description
1 polymer ?
#
loop_
_entity_poly.entity_id
_entity_poly.type
_entity_poly.pdbx_seq_one_letter_code
_entity_poly.pdbx_strand_id
1 'polypeptide(L)'
;MSTEKSRKNRIYRENQKSRINRRNRIYRRNRIWRSFSPTRPGTTALAWAAHWDDLGTADLLIQAGANVNAATDYGVTALSLACTNGSAAMVEKLLKAGANPNATLLRTAETVLLTCARTGNADAVKSLLAHGADVNAKENWRGQTALMWAVEQNHLEVARALIEHGAEVRARSKSGFTPLLFAARLKDVDFARILLAAGASVNEATPEDGPALVVASASGHEALSIFLLEKGADPNVADALGFTPLHYAAQKGLSDLSAVEYKSSFLPPPDMPELGKALLARGANPNARIGKDYPPHTRAPFRQTSAKSLVGATPFFLAAAAGDGNLLRLLKAGGADPLLATKDNTTPLMVAAGMNRVQDFLEGEEKNALEAVKLAWVLGADVHAVNGSGQTALHAAAFTGTNPIVQFLVDKGAHLNAKDKAGQTPLSIAEAISPIVNNQGALRLHKDTAELLLQLGATPLAASQARPSDVVSLNPSK
;
A
#
# COMPACT_ATOMS: atom_id res chain seq x y z
N MET A 1 -38.72 9.56 -25.89
CA MET A 1 -38.23 9.10 -24.57
C MET A 1 -37.76 7.64 -24.50
N SER A 2 -38.36 6.69 -25.25
CA SER A 2 -37.98 5.25 -25.22
C SER A 2 -36.60 4.94 -25.84
N THR A 3 -36.24 5.63 -26.93
CA THR A 3 -35.02 5.36 -27.71
C THR A 3 -33.73 5.80 -27.02
N GLU A 4 -33.78 6.89 -26.24
CA GLU A 4 -32.59 7.43 -25.57
C GLU A 4 -32.20 6.64 -24.32
N LYS A 5 -33.19 6.13 -23.58
CA LYS A 5 -32.96 5.24 -22.42
C LYS A 5 -32.36 3.90 -22.88
N SER A 6 -32.82 3.37 -24.01
CA SER A 6 -32.28 2.16 -24.63
C SER A 6 -30.83 2.35 -25.11
N ARG A 7 -30.53 3.52 -25.70
CA ARG A 7 -29.17 3.88 -26.15
C ARG A 7 -28.19 4.07 -24.99
N LYS A 8 -28.62 4.73 -23.90
CA LYS A 8 -27.84 4.88 -22.66
C LYS A 8 -27.56 3.53 -21.97
N ASN A 9 -28.54 2.62 -21.95
CA ASN A 9 -28.35 1.25 -21.43
C ASN A 9 -27.39 0.42 -22.29
N ARG A 10 -27.43 0.57 -23.62
CA ARG A 10 -26.49 -0.10 -24.52
C ARG A 10 -25.06 0.39 -24.32
N ILE A 11 -24.86 1.71 -24.23
CA ILE A 11 -23.55 2.32 -23.97
C ILE A 11 -23.02 1.93 -22.59
N TYR A 12 -23.89 1.86 -21.58
CA TYR A 12 -23.51 1.38 -20.24
C TYR A 12 -23.03 -0.09 -20.28
N ARG A 13 -23.76 -0.97 -20.99
CA ARG A 13 -23.36 -2.38 -21.17
C ARG A 13 -22.06 -2.53 -21.98
N GLU A 14 -21.87 -1.72 -23.02
CA GLU A 14 -20.64 -1.71 -23.83
C GLU A 14 -19.43 -1.18 -23.04
N ASN A 15 -19.63 -0.19 -22.17
CA ASN A 15 -18.59 0.32 -21.27
C ASN A 15 -18.23 -0.67 -20.16
N GLN A 16 -19.20 -1.41 -19.61
CA GLN A 16 -18.94 -2.50 -18.67
C GLN A 16 -18.17 -3.65 -19.36
N LYS A 17 -18.59 -4.07 -20.57
CA LYS A 17 -17.86 -5.04 -21.41
C LYS A 17 -16.44 -4.57 -21.74
N SER A 18 -16.24 -3.28 -22.03
CA SER A 18 -14.94 -2.68 -22.31
C SER A 18 -14.02 -2.67 -21.08
N ARG A 19 -14.55 -2.39 -19.88
CA ARG A 19 -13.81 -2.45 -18.60
C ARG A 19 -13.41 -3.87 -18.23
N ILE A 20 -14.32 -4.84 -18.42
CA ILE A 20 -14.04 -6.28 -18.26
C ILE A 20 -12.99 -6.74 -19.28
N ASN A 21 -13.10 -6.30 -20.54
CA ASN A 21 -12.12 -6.63 -21.59
C ASN A 21 -10.73 -6.00 -21.37
N ARG A 22 -10.65 -4.79 -20.80
CA ARG A 22 -9.37 -4.15 -20.42
C ARG A 22 -8.71 -4.87 -19.24
N ARG A 23 -9.49 -5.34 -18.24
CA ARG A 23 -8.97 -6.20 -17.16
C ARG A 23 -8.55 -7.57 -17.67
N ASN A 24 -9.36 -8.21 -18.53
CA ASN A 24 -9.00 -9.45 -19.21
C ASN A 24 -7.74 -9.32 -20.08
N ARG A 25 -7.42 -8.12 -20.60
CA ARG A 25 -6.17 -7.84 -21.35
C ARG A 25 -4.90 -7.97 -20.51
N ILE A 26 -4.96 -7.64 -19.21
CA ILE A 26 -3.84 -7.82 -18.27
C ILE A 26 -3.62 -9.31 -18.01
N TYR A 27 -4.69 -10.11 -17.94
CA TYR A 27 -4.63 -11.55 -17.70
C TYR A 27 -4.34 -12.40 -18.96
N ARG A 28 -4.66 -11.90 -20.17
CA ARG A 28 -4.21 -12.48 -21.45
C ARG A 28 -2.68 -12.52 -21.61
N ARG A 29 -1.93 -11.74 -20.81
CA ARG A 29 -0.45 -11.75 -20.80
C ARG A 29 0.14 -12.92 -19.98
N ASN A 30 -0.63 -13.59 -19.12
CA ASN A 30 -0.16 -14.77 -18.39
C ASN A 30 -0.31 -16.05 -19.25
N ARG A 31 0.77 -16.82 -19.43
CA ARG A 31 0.84 -18.04 -20.26
C ARG A 31 -0.27 -19.07 -19.97
N ILE A 32 -0.77 -19.10 -18.74
CA ILE A 32 -1.80 -20.05 -18.26
C ILE A 32 -3.19 -19.73 -18.84
N TRP A 33 -3.51 -18.47 -19.15
CA TRP A 33 -4.87 -18.04 -19.57
C TRP A 33 -5.05 -17.93 -21.09
N ARG A 34 -3.99 -18.22 -21.87
CA ARG A 34 -4.13 -18.65 -23.27
C ARG A 34 -4.79 -20.04 -23.40
N SER A 35 -5.12 -20.69 -22.28
CA SER A 35 -5.77 -22.01 -22.20
C SER A 35 -7.26 -22.01 -22.53
N PHE A 36 -7.95 -20.87 -22.43
CA PHE A 36 -9.39 -20.74 -22.73
C PHE A 36 -9.70 -20.61 -24.23
N SER A 37 -8.75 -20.97 -25.10
CA SER A 37 -8.99 -21.02 -26.54
C SER A 37 -9.84 -22.24 -26.87
N PRO A 38 -11.01 -22.09 -27.52
CA PRO A 38 -11.96 -23.19 -27.82
C PRO A 38 -11.46 -24.30 -28.76
N THR A 39 -10.22 -24.22 -29.24
CA THR A 39 -9.63 -25.13 -30.24
C THR A 39 -8.94 -26.35 -29.62
N ARG A 40 -9.38 -26.80 -28.44
CA ARG A 40 -8.72 -27.89 -27.69
C ARG A 40 -9.55 -29.18 -27.70
N PRO A 41 -8.89 -30.35 -27.62
CA PRO A 41 -9.55 -31.65 -27.54
C PRO A 41 -10.60 -31.69 -26.43
N GLY A 42 -11.74 -32.33 -26.70
CA GLY A 42 -12.84 -32.48 -25.74
C GLY A 42 -13.85 -31.31 -25.66
N THR A 43 -13.72 -30.27 -26.48
CA THR A 43 -14.69 -29.15 -26.49
C THR A 43 -15.98 -29.54 -27.23
N THR A 44 -17.12 -29.50 -26.55
CA THR A 44 -18.42 -29.88 -27.12
C THR A 44 -19.15 -28.71 -27.80
N ALA A 45 -20.11 -29.01 -28.68
CA ALA A 45 -21.00 -28.00 -29.26
C ALA A 45 -21.74 -27.18 -28.19
N LEU A 46 -22.13 -27.82 -27.08
CA LEU A 46 -22.78 -27.15 -25.95
C LEU A 46 -21.82 -26.19 -25.24
N ALA A 47 -20.54 -26.56 -25.09
CA ALA A 47 -19.53 -25.65 -24.55
C ALA A 47 -19.35 -24.41 -25.46
N TRP A 48 -19.42 -24.59 -26.78
CA TRP A 48 -19.40 -23.47 -27.74
C TRP A 48 -20.63 -22.57 -27.63
N ALA A 49 -21.83 -23.15 -27.52
CA ALA A 49 -23.05 -22.38 -27.30
C ALA A 49 -22.96 -21.55 -26.01
N ALA A 50 -22.46 -22.15 -24.92
CA ALA A 50 -22.22 -21.45 -23.65
C ALA A 50 -21.14 -20.35 -23.78
N HIS A 51 -20.06 -20.61 -24.53
CA HIS A 51 -19.00 -19.62 -24.78
C HIS A 51 -19.52 -18.38 -25.51
N TRP A 52 -20.42 -18.55 -26.47
CA TRP A 52 -21.02 -17.46 -27.23
C TRP A 52 -22.28 -16.87 -26.55
N ASP A 53 -22.68 -17.41 -25.40
CA ASP A 53 -23.92 -17.05 -24.69
C ASP A 53 -25.18 -17.22 -25.57
N ASP A 54 -25.18 -18.21 -26.44
CA ASP A 54 -26.30 -18.52 -27.33
C ASP A 54 -27.28 -19.48 -26.64
N LEU A 55 -28.24 -18.87 -25.94
CA LEU A 55 -29.28 -19.59 -25.19
C LEU A 55 -30.14 -20.51 -26.08
N GLY A 56 -30.40 -20.12 -27.33
CA GLY A 56 -31.26 -20.88 -28.25
C GLY A 56 -30.56 -22.13 -28.75
N THR A 57 -29.30 -22.00 -29.17
CA THR A 57 -28.50 -23.17 -29.56
C THR A 57 -28.25 -24.09 -28.36
N ALA A 58 -27.99 -23.54 -27.17
CA ALA A 58 -27.84 -24.34 -25.97
C ALA A 58 -29.12 -25.16 -25.66
N ASP A 59 -30.31 -24.56 -25.78
CA ASP A 59 -31.58 -25.26 -25.59
C ASP A 59 -31.76 -26.42 -26.56
N LEU A 60 -31.51 -26.20 -27.85
CA LEU A 60 -31.62 -27.25 -28.87
C LEU A 60 -30.66 -28.41 -28.58
N LEU A 61 -29.43 -28.11 -28.20
CA LEU A 61 -28.42 -29.12 -27.87
C LEU A 61 -28.79 -29.93 -26.62
N ILE A 62 -29.31 -29.27 -25.57
CA ILE A 62 -29.77 -29.94 -24.36
C ILE A 62 -30.96 -30.86 -24.67
N GLN A 63 -31.94 -30.39 -25.44
CA GLN A 63 -33.10 -31.18 -25.86
C GLN A 63 -32.70 -32.38 -26.74
N ALA A 64 -31.64 -32.24 -27.54
CA ALA A 64 -31.07 -33.31 -28.35
C ALA A 64 -30.24 -34.33 -27.52
N GLY A 65 -30.17 -34.19 -26.20
CA GLY A 65 -29.46 -35.13 -25.32
C GLY A 65 -27.96 -34.87 -25.21
N ALA A 66 -27.49 -33.65 -25.47
CA ALA A 66 -26.09 -33.31 -25.25
C ALA A 66 -25.69 -33.55 -23.78
N ASN A 67 -24.52 -34.17 -23.56
CA ASN A 67 -23.98 -34.34 -22.22
C ASN A 67 -23.59 -32.98 -21.62
N VAL A 68 -24.42 -32.47 -20.72
CA VAL A 68 -24.27 -31.16 -20.05
C VAL A 68 -22.98 -31.09 -19.20
N ASN A 69 -22.53 -32.23 -18.70
CA ASN A 69 -21.35 -32.36 -17.85
C ASN A 69 -20.07 -32.70 -18.63
N ALA A 70 -20.12 -32.72 -19.97
CA ALA A 70 -18.93 -32.93 -20.77
C ALA A 70 -17.89 -31.83 -20.47
N ALA A 71 -16.68 -32.26 -20.14
CA ALA A 71 -15.56 -31.39 -19.80
C ALA A 71 -14.40 -31.62 -20.77
N THR A 72 -13.64 -30.56 -21.06
CA THR A 72 -12.36 -30.68 -21.77
C THR A 72 -11.30 -31.33 -20.86
N ASP A 73 -10.12 -31.63 -21.42
CA ASP A 73 -8.94 -32.12 -20.67
C ASP A 73 -8.45 -31.18 -19.56
N TYR A 74 -9.01 -29.97 -19.46
CA TYR A 74 -8.71 -28.98 -18.42
C TYR A 74 -9.83 -28.86 -17.37
N GLY A 75 -10.90 -29.65 -17.49
CA GLY A 75 -12.09 -29.57 -16.65
C GLY A 75 -13.06 -28.44 -17.04
N VAL A 76 -12.88 -27.82 -18.21
CA VAL A 76 -13.78 -26.74 -18.67
C VAL A 76 -15.09 -27.35 -19.16
N THR A 77 -16.19 -27.02 -18.48
CA THR A 77 -17.58 -27.40 -18.84
C THR A 77 -18.32 -26.22 -19.46
N ALA A 78 -19.47 -26.48 -20.09
CA ALA A 78 -20.39 -25.42 -20.54
C ALA A 78 -20.78 -24.48 -19.39
N LEU A 79 -21.00 -25.02 -18.18
CA LEU A 79 -21.34 -24.22 -16.99
C LEU A 79 -20.19 -23.28 -16.58
N SER A 80 -18.94 -23.75 -16.63
CA SER A 80 -17.78 -22.88 -16.33
C SER A 80 -17.62 -21.71 -17.32
N LEU A 81 -17.97 -21.92 -18.59
CA LEU A 81 -17.96 -20.89 -19.62
C LEU A 81 -19.09 -19.88 -19.41
N ALA A 82 -20.28 -20.35 -19.04
CA ALA A 82 -21.41 -19.49 -18.67
C ALA A 82 -21.05 -18.57 -17.48
N CYS A 83 -20.39 -19.10 -16.44
CA CYS A 83 -19.86 -18.31 -15.33
C CYS A 83 -18.79 -17.31 -15.77
N THR A 84 -17.89 -17.71 -16.68
CA THR A 84 -16.86 -16.82 -17.24
C THR A 84 -17.45 -15.64 -18.00
N ASN A 85 -18.58 -15.86 -18.68
CA ASN A 85 -19.34 -14.82 -19.37
C ASN A 85 -20.21 -13.98 -18.42
N GLY A 86 -20.42 -14.43 -17.19
CA GLY A 86 -21.33 -13.80 -16.23
C GLY A 86 -22.79 -13.89 -16.69
N SER A 87 -23.18 -14.94 -17.41
CA SER A 87 -24.55 -15.13 -17.91
C SER A 87 -25.39 -15.95 -16.93
N ALA A 88 -26.19 -15.26 -16.10
CA ALA A 88 -27.10 -15.92 -15.17
C ALA A 88 -28.14 -16.80 -15.89
N ALA A 89 -28.62 -16.35 -17.06
CA ALA A 89 -29.61 -17.11 -17.85
C ALA A 89 -29.03 -18.44 -18.35
N MET A 90 -27.79 -18.43 -18.85
CA MET A 90 -27.13 -19.65 -19.32
C MET A 90 -26.78 -20.57 -18.14
N VAL A 91 -26.32 -20.01 -17.01
CA VAL A 91 -26.05 -20.77 -15.77
C VAL A 91 -27.31 -21.49 -15.30
N GLU A 92 -28.42 -20.77 -15.14
CA GLU A 92 -29.71 -21.35 -14.72
C GLU A 92 -30.20 -22.44 -15.67
N LYS A 93 -30.07 -22.22 -16.98
CA LYS A 93 -30.46 -23.18 -18.01
C LYS A 93 -29.66 -24.48 -17.90
N LEU A 94 -28.34 -24.38 -17.78
CA LEU A 94 -27.46 -25.53 -17.66
C LEU A 94 -27.70 -26.28 -16.34
N LEU A 95 -27.92 -25.57 -15.23
CA LEU A 95 -28.22 -26.18 -13.94
C LEU A 95 -29.53 -26.96 -13.96
N LYS A 96 -30.60 -26.41 -14.55
CA LYS A 96 -31.88 -27.13 -14.76
C LYS A 96 -31.73 -28.37 -15.63
N ALA A 97 -30.75 -28.37 -16.53
CA ALA A 97 -30.41 -29.52 -17.36
C ALA A 97 -29.48 -30.55 -16.67
N GLY A 98 -29.21 -30.40 -15.37
CA GLY A 98 -28.40 -31.34 -14.60
C GLY A 98 -26.89 -31.08 -14.66
N ALA A 99 -26.46 -29.85 -14.97
CA ALA A 99 -25.06 -29.47 -14.83
C ALA A 99 -24.60 -29.60 -13.37
N ASN A 100 -23.43 -30.18 -13.16
CA ASN A 100 -22.83 -30.31 -11.83
C ASN A 100 -22.41 -28.93 -11.29
N PRO A 101 -23.05 -28.41 -10.23
CA PRO A 101 -22.72 -27.10 -9.64
C PRO A 101 -21.37 -27.08 -8.91
N ASN A 102 -20.76 -28.25 -8.70
CA ASN A 102 -19.46 -28.43 -8.08
C ASN A 102 -18.38 -28.86 -9.08
N ALA A 103 -18.61 -28.66 -10.38
CA ALA A 103 -17.59 -28.92 -11.40
C ALA A 103 -16.35 -28.04 -11.16
N THR A 104 -15.17 -28.64 -11.30
CA THR A 104 -13.88 -27.99 -11.04
C THR A 104 -12.97 -27.98 -12.26
N LEU A 105 -12.19 -26.91 -12.43
CA LEU A 105 -11.05 -26.91 -13.33
C LEU A 105 -9.92 -27.79 -12.78
N LEU A 106 -9.39 -28.71 -13.58
CA LEU A 106 -8.51 -29.80 -13.11
C LEU A 106 -7.19 -29.32 -12.48
N ARG A 107 -6.59 -28.24 -13.00
CA ARG A 107 -5.28 -27.76 -12.54
C ARG A 107 -5.34 -26.87 -11.31
N THR A 108 -6.44 -26.14 -11.13
CA THR A 108 -6.58 -25.15 -10.05
C THR A 108 -7.56 -25.60 -8.97
N ALA A 109 -8.34 -26.66 -9.21
CA ALA A 109 -9.52 -27.01 -8.41
C ALA A 109 -10.50 -25.82 -8.26
N GLU A 110 -10.48 -24.88 -9.20
CA GLU A 110 -11.41 -23.75 -9.20
C GLU A 110 -12.80 -24.25 -9.58
N THR A 111 -13.76 -24.11 -8.66
CA THR A 111 -15.17 -24.47 -8.89
C THR A 111 -15.85 -23.45 -9.81
N VAL A 112 -16.98 -23.85 -10.41
CA VAL A 112 -17.85 -22.91 -11.14
C VAL A 112 -18.36 -21.77 -10.24
N LEU A 113 -18.59 -22.02 -8.94
CA LEU A 113 -18.94 -20.97 -7.98
C LEU A 113 -17.82 -19.94 -7.82
N LEU A 114 -16.57 -20.37 -7.68
CA LEU A 114 -15.40 -19.49 -7.63
C LEU A 114 -15.30 -18.63 -8.91
N THR A 115 -15.55 -19.25 -10.07
CA THR A 115 -15.53 -18.56 -11.37
C THR A 115 -16.63 -17.50 -11.46
N CYS A 116 -17.86 -17.82 -11.05
CA CYS A 116 -19.00 -16.90 -11.03
C CYS A 116 -18.81 -15.77 -9.99
N ALA A 117 -18.24 -16.08 -8.81
CA ALA A 117 -17.96 -15.08 -7.79
C ALA A 117 -16.93 -14.04 -8.26
N ARG A 118 -15.95 -14.47 -9.06
CA ARG A 118 -14.93 -13.61 -9.68
C ARG A 118 -15.49 -12.69 -10.78
N THR A 119 -16.57 -13.07 -11.47
CA THR A 119 -17.16 -12.27 -12.55
C THR A 119 -18.26 -11.32 -12.07
N GLY A 120 -18.77 -11.52 -10.86
CA GLY A 120 -19.60 -10.53 -10.17
C GLY A 120 -21.10 -10.62 -10.47
N ASN A 121 -21.58 -11.66 -11.14
CA ASN A 121 -23.01 -11.84 -11.37
C ASN A 121 -23.67 -12.52 -10.16
N ALA A 122 -24.34 -11.72 -9.31
CA ALA A 122 -25.00 -12.21 -8.10
C ALA A 122 -26.14 -13.20 -8.39
N ASP A 123 -26.88 -13.04 -9.49
CA ASP A 123 -27.97 -13.96 -9.84
C ASP A 123 -27.41 -15.34 -10.23
N ALA A 124 -26.31 -15.38 -10.99
CA ALA A 124 -25.63 -16.62 -11.33
C ALA A 124 -25.10 -17.35 -10.07
N VAL A 125 -24.55 -16.59 -9.11
CA VAL A 125 -24.09 -17.12 -7.82
C VAL A 125 -25.25 -17.68 -7.01
N LYS A 126 -26.37 -16.95 -6.89
CA LYS A 126 -27.59 -17.41 -6.21
C LYS A 126 -28.14 -18.69 -6.85
N SER A 127 -28.20 -18.77 -8.19
CA SER A 127 -28.61 -19.97 -8.90
C SER A 127 -27.72 -21.17 -8.58
N LEU A 128 -26.39 -21.00 -8.58
CA LEU A 128 -25.46 -22.07 -8.23
C LEU A 128 -25.65 -22.58 -6.80
N LEU A 129 -25.79 -21.65 -5.83
CA LEU A 129 -26.01 -22.00 -4.42
C LEU A 129 -27.33 -22.72 -4.23
N ALA A 130 -28.40 -22.28 -4.89
CA ALA A 130 -29.72 -22.93 -4.85
C ALA A 130 -29.70 -24.37 -5.41
N HIS A 131 -28.75 -24.68 -6.32
CA HIS A 131 -28.57 -26.02 -6.87
C HIS A 131 -27.54 -26.86 -6.11
N GLY A 132 -27.04 -26.41 -4.95
CA GLY A 132 -26.14 -27.19 -4.09
C GLY A 132 -24.66 -27.03 -4.41
N ALA A 133 -24.24 -25.88 -4.97
CA ALA A 133 -22.82 -25.53 -5.00
C ALA A 133 -22.27 -25.41 -3.56
N ASP A 134 -21.12 -26.02 -3.30
CA ASP A 134 -20.39 -25.88 -2.04
C ASP A 134 -19.86 -24.44 -1.90
N VAL A 135 -20.48 -23.68 -1.01
CA VAL A 135 -20.16 -22.28 -0.72
C VAL A 135 -18.74 -22.09 -0.16
N ASN A 136 -18.18 -23.13 0.49
CA ASN A 136 -16.91 -23.08 1.20
C ASN A 136 -15.76 -23.78 0.46
N ALA A 137 -16.01 -24.23 -0.78
CA ALA A 137 -14.99 -24.83 -1.62
C ALA A 137 -13.77 -23.90 -1.80
N LYS A 138 -12.57 -24.49 -1.74
CA LYS A 138 -11.30 -23.79 -1.90
C LYS A 138 -10.58 -24.24 -3.16
N GLU A 139 -10.03 -23.29 -3.88
CA GLU A 139 -9.11 -23.61 -4.98
C GLU A 139 -7.69 -23.94 -4.46
N ASN A 140 -6.96 -24.75 -5.22
CA ASN A 140 -5.68 -25.33 -4.80
C ASN A 140 -4.47 -24.40 -5.00
N TRP A 141 -4.57 -23.31 -5.75
CA TRP A 141 -3.45 -22.39 -6.00
C TRP A 141 -3.18 -21.49 -4.78
N ARG A 142 -4.19 -20.76 -4.29
CA ARG A 142 -4.08 -19.84 -3.14
C ARG A 142 -4.92 -20.25 -1.93
N GLY A 143 -5.73 -21.31 -2.01
CA GLY A 143 -6.65 -21.70 -0.94
C GLY A 143 -7.81 -20.71 -0.74
N GLN A 144 -8.18 -19.94 -1.77
CA GLN A 144 -9.24 -18.92 -1.67
C GLN A 144 -10.64 -19.52 -1.85
N THR A 145 -11.61 -18.98 -1.12
CA THR A 145 -13.04 -19.31 -1.25
C THR A 145 -13.74 -18.33 -2.21
N ALA A 146 -14.97 -18.65 -2.62
CA ALA A 146 -15.80 -17.75 -3.43
C ALA A 146 -15.97 -16.37 -2.76
N LEU A 147 -16.11 -16.33 -1.43
CA LEU A 147 -16.24 -15.07 -0.68
C LEU A 147 -14.96 -14.22 -0.79
N MET A 148 -13.78 -14.83 -0.71
CA MET A 148 -12.52 -14.11 -0.87
C MET A 148 -12.38 -13.52 -2.28
N TRP A 149 -12.76 -14.26 -3.31
CA TRP A 149 -12.76 -13.76 -4.70
C TRP A 149 -13.76 -12.62 -4.90
N ALA A 150 -14.97 -12.74 -4.35
CA ALA A 150 -15.97 -11.68 -4.41
C ALA A 150 -15.48 -10.38 -3.77
N VAL A 151 -14.80 -10.47 -2.62
CA VAL A 151 -14.17 -9.33 -1.96
C VAL A 151 -13.03 -8.79 -2.82
N GLU A 152 -12.04 -9.61 -3.21
CA GLU A 152 -10.86 -9.17 -3.99
C GLU A 152 -11.23 -8.52 -5.34
N GLN A 153 -12.34 -8.95 -5.96
CA GLN A 153 -12.84 -8.36 -7.22
C GLN A 153 -13.85 -7.21 -7.01
N ASN A 154 -14.15 -6.85 -5.76
CA ASN A 154 -15.05 -5.76 -5.38
C ASN A 154 -16.51 -5.97 -5.84
N HIS A 155 -17.05 -7.17 -5.60
CA HIS A 155 -18.43 -7.58 -5.89
C HIS A 155 -19.27 -7.73 -4.60
N LEU A 156 -19.74 -6.59 -4.06
CA LEU A 156 -20.45 -6.54 -2.78
C LEU A 156 -21.71 -7.42 -2.74
N GLU A 157 -22.54 -7.37 -3.78
CA GLU A 157 -23.78 -8.16 -3.85
C GLU A 157 -23.52 -9.67 -3.91
N VAL A 158 -22.42 -10.08 -4.54
CA VAL A 158 -21.98 -11.49 -4.53
C VAL A 158 -21.54 -11.89 -3.12
N ALA A 159 -20.77 -11.05 -2.43
CA ALA A 159 -20.35 -11.34 -1.07
C ALA A 159 -21.54 -11.43 -0.11
N ARG A 160 -22.54 -10.56 -0.24
CA ARG A 160 -23.81 -10.67 0.52
C ARG A 160 -24.50 -12.01 0.27
N ALA A 161 -24.70 -12.37 -1.00
CA ALA A 161 -25.34 -13.63 -1.36
C ALA A 161 -24.60 -14.86 -0.80
N LEU A 162 -23.26 -14.86 -0.86
CA LEU A 162 -22.44 -15.93 -0.30
C LEU A 162 -22.57 -16.03 1.23
N ILE A 163 -22.54 -14.89 1.93
CA ILE A 163 -22.72 -14.84 3.41
C ILE A 163 -24.11 -15.35 3.79
N GLU A 164 -25.16 -14.94 3.09
CA GLU A 164 -26.54 -15.40 3.32
C GLU A 164 -26.70 -16.92 3.16
N HIS A 165 -25.86 -17.55 2.34
CA HIS A 165 -25.83 -19.00 2.12
C HIS A 165 -24.76 -19.72 2.97
N GLY A 166 -24.27 -19.10 4.05
CA GLY A 166 -23.39 -19.76 5.01
C GLY A 166 -21.91 -19.81 4.64
N ALA A 167 -21.43 -18.87 3.82
CA ALA A 167 -20.00 -18.73 3.57
C ALA A 167 -19.20 -18.48 4.87
N GLU A 168 -18.11 -19.23 5.05
CA GLU A 168 -17.19 -19.08 6.17
C GLU A 168 -16.44 -17.74 6.11
N VAL A 169 -16.88 -16.76 6.90
CA VAL A 169 -16.28 -15.42 6.94
C VAL A 169 -14.90 -15.37 7.62
N ARG A 170 -14.50 -16.45 8.30
CA ARG A 170 -13.18 -16.62 8.94
C ARG A 170 -12.29 -17.64 8.22
N ALA A 171 -12.70 -18.12 7.04
CA ALA A 171 -11.87 -18.99 6.23
C ALA A 171 -10.52 -18.31 5.95
N ARG A 172 -9.44 -19.11 5.92
CA ARG A 172 -8.09 -18.64 5.59
C ARG A 172 -7.62 -19.16 4.24
N SER A 173 -6.99 -18.28 3.47
CA SER A 173 -6.18 -18.63 2.30
C SER A 173 -4.87 -19.29 2.74
N LYS A 174 -4.09 -19.82 1.79
CA LYS A 174 -2.74 -20.36 2.03
C LYS A 174 -1.77 -19.30 2.56
N SER A 175 -2.01 -18.01 2.29
CA SER A 175 -1.24 -16.91 2.87
C SER A 175 -1.78 -16.44 4.22
N GLY A 176 -2.77 -17.13 4.79
CA GLY A 176 -3.41 -16.78 6.06
C GLY A 176 -4.46 -15.67 5.99
N PHE A 177 -4.77 -15.16 4.79
CA PHE A 177 -5.74 -14.05 4.64
C PHE A 177 -7.17 -14.51 4.84
N THR A 178 -7.92 -13.73 5.61
CA THR A 178 -9.38 -13.83 5.75
C THR A 178 -10.08 -12.89 4.77
N PRO A 179 -11.38 -13.09 4.49
CA PRO A 179 -12.18 -12.13 3.72
C PRO A 179 -12.05 -10.69 4.24
N LEU A 180 -12.00 -10.48 5.56
CA LEU A 180 -11.84 -9.14 6.14
C LEU A 180 -10.47 -8.53 5.84
N LEU A 181 -9.39 -9.33 5.84
CA LEU A 181 -8.06 -8.86 5.45
C LEU A 181 -7.97 -8.52 3.95
N PHE A 182 -8.71 -9.23 3.09
CA PHE A 182 -8.88 -8.82 1.70
C PHE A 182 -9.64 -7.50 1.59
N ALA A 183 -10.72 -7.32 2.37
CA ALA A 183 -11.49 -6.08 2.41
C ALA A 183 -10.66 -4.89 2.91
N ALA A 184 -9.74 -5.10 3.87
CA ALA A 184 -8.82 -4.08 4.38
C ALA A 184 -7.90 -3.48 3.30
N ARG A 185 -7.56 -4.27 2.27
CA ARG A 185 -6.80 -3.78 1.11
C ARG A 185 -7.65 -2.97 0.13
N LEU A 186 -8.95 -2.89 0.35
CA LEU A 186 -9.88 -2.12 -0.44
C LEU A 186 -10.31 -0.89 0.36
N LYS A 187 -10.64 0.20 -0.33
CA LYS A 187 -11.14 1.43 0.30
C LYS A 187 -12.58 1.31 0.80
N ASP A 188 -13.28 0.24 0.42
CA ASP A 188 -14.73 0.12 0.58
C ASP A 188 -15.13 -0.42 1.97
N VAL A 189 -15.76 0.45 2.76
CA VAL A 189 -16.22 0.15 4.13
C VAL A 189 -17.37 -0.85 4.15
N ASP A 190 -18.14 -0.98 3.07
CA ASP A 190 -19.33 -1.83 3.06
C ASP A 190 -18.98 -3.32 3.14
N PHE A 191 -17.84 -3.73 2.58
CA PHE A 191 -17.33 -5.10 2.77
C PHE A 191 -17.01 -5.38 4.24
N ALA A 192 -16.27 -4.49 4.91
CA ALA A 192 -15.96 -4.66 6.32
C ALA A 192 -17.24 -4.70 7.16
N ARG A 193 -18.24 -3.87 6.82
CA ARG A 193 -19.54 -3.86 7.48
C ARG A 193 -20.25 -5.20 7.41
N ILE A 194 -20.41 -5.77 6.20
CA ILE A 194 -21.13 -7.05 6.05
C ILE A 194 -20.36 -8.22 6.65
N LEU A 195 -19.03 -8.21 6.57
CA LEU A 195 -18.19 -9.28 7.10
C LEU A 195 -18.20 -9.29 8.63
N LEU A 196 -18.09 -8.13 9.27
CA LEU A 196 -18.16 -8.00 10.73
C LEU A 196 -19.57 -8.33 11.24
N ALA A 197 -20.62 -7.90 10.54
CA ALA A 197 -21.99 -8.26 10.88
C ALA A 197 -22.23 -9.78 10.80
N ALA A 198 -21.54 -10.47 9.89
CA ALA A 198 -21.57 -11.92 9.75
C ALA A 198 -20.61 -12.67 10.69
N GLY A 199 -19.94 -11.97 11.61
CA GLY A 199 -19.10 -12.58 12.65
C GLY A 199 -17.62 -12.69 12.32
N ALA A 200 -17.10 -11.99 11.30
CA ALA A 200 -15.66 -11.87 11.10
C ALA A 200 -14.98 -11.27 12.34
N SER A 201 -13.80 -11.77 12.70
CA SER A 201 -13.03 -11.21 13.82
C SER A 201 -12.24 -9.98 13.36
N VAL A 202 -12.45 -8.85 14.02
CA VAL A 202 -11.79 -7.57 13.71
C VAL A 202 -10.26 -7.62 13.96
N ASN A 203 -9.82 -8.44 14.92
CA ASN A 203 -8.42 -8.55 15.36
C ASN A 203 -7.73 -9.82 14.84
N GLU A 204 -8.35 -10.58 13.94
CA GLU A 204 -7.64 -11.68 13.27
C GLU A 204 -6.54 -11.14 12.36
N ALA A 205 -5.34 -11.70 12.53
CA ALA A 205 -4.12 -11.23 11.87
C ALA A 205 -3.47 -12.35 11.04
N THR A 206 -2.73 -11.95 10.00
CA THR A 206 -1.69 -12.80 9.44
C THR A 206 -0.37 -12.56 10.17
N PRO A 207 0.55 -13.54 10.24
CA PRO A 207 1.88 -13.32 10.81
C PRO A 207 2.70 -12.25 10.09
N GLU A 208 2.44 -11.99 8.80
CA GLU A 208 3.19 -11.06 7.97
C GLU A 208 2.60 -9.63 7.97
N ASP A 209 1.29 -9.49 7.72
CA ASP A 209 0.64 -8.20 7.46
C ASP A 209 -0.09 -7.62 8.68
N GLY A 210 -0.26 -8.42 9.74
CA GLY A 210 -1.04 -8.01 10.92
C GLY A 210 -2.57 -8.10 10.69
N PRO A 211 -3.37 -7.50 11.59
CA PRO A 211 -4.83 -7.48 11.49
C PRO A 211 -5.34 -6.44 10.49
N ALA A 212 -6.65 -6.47 10.22
CA ALA A 212 -7.31 -5.62 9.22
C ALA A 212 -7.02 -4.11 9.39
N LEU A 213 -6.90 -3.64 10.65
CA LEU A 213 -6.58 -2.24 10.92
C LEU A 213 -5.20 -1.84 10.39
N VAL A 214 -4.19 -2.69 10.56
CA VAL A 214 -2.83 -2.46 10.05
C VAL A 214 -2.84 -2.43 8.53
N VAL A 215 -3.49 -3.41 7.90
CA VAL A 215 -3.57 -3.52 6.43
C VAL A 215 -4.29 -2.32 5.82
N ALA A 216 -5.41 -1.88 6.41
CA ALA A 216 -6.16 -0.70 5.97
C ALA A 216 -5.35 0.58 6.14
N SER A 217 -4.65 0.73 7.27
CA SER A 217 -3.81 1.90 7.55
C SER A 217 -2.62 1.96 6.59
N ALA A 218 -1.91 0.85 6.38
CA ALA A 218 -0.80 0.75 5.43
C ALA A 218 -1.23 1.03 3.98
N SER A 219 -2.49 0.78 3.65
CA SER A 219 -3.06 1.05 2.33
C SER A 219 -3.64 2.46 2.19
N GLY A 220 -3.61 3.28 3.24
CA GLY A 220 -4.11 4.67 3.22
C GLY A 220 -5.64 4.78 3.30
N HIS A 221 -6.33 3.75 3.80
CA HIS A 221 -7.78 3.72 3.88
C HIS A 221 -8.26 4.28 5.23
N GLU A 222 -8.17 5.60 5.40
CA GLU A 222 -8.51 6.31 6.65
C GLU A 222 -9.93 5.99 7.16
N ALA A 223 -10.95 6.18 6.30
CA ALA A 223 -12.35 5.93 6.68
C ALA A 223 -12.61 4.47 7.11
N LEU A 224 -11.98 3.50 6.43
CA LEU A 224 -12.07 2.10 6.80
C LEU A 224 -11.34 1.81 8.12
N SER A 225 -10.18 2.41 8.32
CA SER A 225 -9.39 2.24 9.55
C SER A 225 -10.15 2.79 10.77
N ILE A 226 -10.77 3.98 10.63
CA ILE A 226 -11.65 4.56 11.66
C ILE A 226 -12.86 3.64 11.93
N PHE A 227 -13.49 3.11 10.88
CA PHE A 227 -14.60 2.16 11.04
C PHE A 227 -14.16 0.89 11.79
N LEU A 228 -12.98 0.33 11.49
CA LEU A 228 -12.46 -0.84 12.20
C LEU A 228 -12.20 -0.53 13.69
N LEU A 229 -11.70 0.68 14.01
CA LEU A 229 -11.55 1.15 15.39
C LEU A 229 -12.89 1.29 16.13
N GLU A 230 -13.94 1.76 15.46
CA GLU A 230 -15.31 1.76 16.01
C GLU A 230 -15.86 0.35 16.28
N LYS A 231 -15.33 -0.66 15.57
CA LYS A 231 -15.69 -2.07 15.75
C LYS A 231 -14.77 -2.83 16.70
N GLY A 232 -13.93 -2.12 17.47
CA GLY A 232 -13.10 -2.72 18.52
C GLY A 232 -11.77 -3.30 18.01
N ALA A 233 -11.26 -2.80 16.88
CA ALA A 233 -9.88 -3.06 16.49
C ALA A 233 -8.92 -2.53 17.58
N ASP A 234 -7.96 -3.35 17.99
CA ASP A 234 -6.92 -2.92 18.92
C ASP A 234 -5.99 -1.91 18.22
N PRO A 235 -5.83 -0.67 18.74
CA PRO A 235 -5.02 0.37 18.10
C PRO A 235 -3.50 0.15 18.25
N ASN A 236 -3.06 -0.76 19.12
CA ASN A 236 -1.64 -1.00 19.43
C ASN A 236 -1.03 -2.20 18.70
N VAL A 237 -1.80 -2.84 17.83
CA VAL A 237 -1.34 -3.90 16.95
C VAL A 237 -0.23 -3.41 16.02
N ALA A 238 0.63 -4.33 15.60
CA ALA A 238 1.69 -4.02 14.65
C ALA A 238 1.83 -5.13 13.59
N ASP A 239 2.39 -4.77 12.44
CA ASP A 239 2.85 -5.75 11.45
C ASP A 239 4.12 -6.50 11.91
N ALA A 240 4.63 -7.40 11.07
CA ALA A 240 5.86 -8.17 11.36
C ALA A 240 7.11 -7.29 11.56
N LEU A 241 7.06 -6.02 11.17
CA LEU A 241 8.17 -5.05 11.24
C LEU A 241 8.05 -4.12 12.45
N GLY A 242 6.92 -4.14 13.16
CA GLY A 242 6.65 -3.26 14.29
C GLY A 242 5.94 -1.96 13.92
N PHE A 243 5.39 -1.85 12.71
CA PHE A 243 4.59 -0.71 12.31
C PHE A 243 3.17 -0.83 12.87
N THR A 244 2.82 0.12 13.73
CA THR A 244 1.45 0.28 14.22
C THR A 244 0.62 1.14 13.25
N PRO A 245 -0.72 1.08 13.34
CA PRO A 245 -1.60 1.99 12.60
C PRO A 245 -1.22 3.47 12.76
N LEU A 246 -0.68 3.86 13.92
CA LEU A 246 -0.26 5.23 14.19
C LEU A 246 1.01 5.63 13.44
N HIS A 247 1.91 4.68 13.14
CA HIS A 247 3.02 4.95 12.20
C HIS A 247 2.48 5.22 10.80
N TYR A 248 1.51 4.42 10.36
CA TYR A 248 0.87 4.60 9.05
C TYR A 248 -0.02 5.84 8.96
N ALA A 249 -0.33 6.52 10.07
CA ALA A 249 -0.99 7.82 10.00
C ALA A 249 -0.09 8.92 9.38
N ALA A 250 1.24 8.73 9.44
CA ALA A 250 2.26 9.62 8.87
C ALA A 250 2.90 9.02 7.58
N GLN A 251 2.08 8.63 6.60
CA GLN A 251 2.53 7.98 5.37
C GLN A 251 3.48 8.83 4.52
N LYS A 252 3.25 10.15 4.47
CA LYS A 252 4.13 11.07 3.73
C LYS A 252 5.55 11.04 4.30
N GLY A 253 5.65 11.00 5.63
CA GLY A 253 6.92 10.86 6.33
C GLY A 253 7.66 9.59 5.93
N LEU A 254 6.94 8.48 5.71
CA LEU A 254 7.54 7.23 5.22
C LEU A 254 7.96 7.33 3.75
N SER A 255 7.19 8.00 2.89
CA SER A 255 7.54 8.15 1.47
C SER A 255 8.72 9.09 1.22
N ASP A 256 8.90 10.09 2.07
CA ASP A 256 9.97 11.08 1.93
C ASP A 256 11.34 10.52 2.34
N LEU A 257 11.34 9.48 3.17
CA LEU A 257 12.54 8.83 3.67
C LEU A 257 13.13 7.87 2.64
N SER A 258 14.41 8.06 2.34
CA SER A 258 15.23 7.18 1.50
C SER A 258 15.29 5.73 1.96
N ALA A 259 14.97 5.46 3.23
CA ALA A 259 14.89 4.11 3.74
C ALA A 259 13.79 3.28 3.07
N VAL A 260 12.78 3.90 2.45
CA VAL A 260 11.58 3.22 1.96
C VAL A 260 11.29 3.58 0.50
N GLU A 261 11.00 2.56 -0.32
CA GLU A 261 10.51 2.73 -1.69
C GLU A 261 9.18 2.00 -1.87
N TYR A 262 8.12 2.74 -2.22
CA TYR A 262 6.82 2.14 -2.51
C TYR A 262 6.89 1.30 -3.80
N LYS A 263 6.37 0.07 -3.76
CA LYS A 263 6.38 -0.85 -4.93
C LYS A 263 5.43 -0.41 -6.04
N SER A 264 4.55 0.54 -5.74
CA SER A 264 3.51 1.05 -6.61
C SER A 264 3.93 2.39 -7.21
N SER A 265 3.77 2.55 -8.53
CA SER A 265 4.01 3.82 -9.24
C SER A 265 2.90 4.88 -9.01
N PHE A 266 1.95 4.61 -8.12
CA PHE A 266 0.91 5.57 -7.74
C PHE A 266 1.43 6.51 -6.65
N LEU A 267 0.88 7.74 -6.59
CA LEU A 267 1.26 8.74 -5.58
C LEU A 267 1.31 8.12 -4.17
N PRO A 268 2.30 8.50 -3.33
CA PRO A 268 2.32 8.08 -1.94
C PRO A 268 0.98 8.44 -1.27
N PRO A 269 0.41 7.55 -0.44
CA PRO A 269 -0.83 7.86 0.23
C PRO A 269 -0.66 9.10 1.13
N PRO A 270 -1.67 9.98 1.22
CA PRO A 270 -1.58 11.14 2.08
C PRO A 270 -1.52 10.72 3.56
N ASP A 271 -1.06 11.63 4.41
CA ASP A 271 -1.20 11.48 5.86
C ASP A 271 -2.68 11.38 6.26
N MET A 272 -2.94 10.64 7.33
CA MET A 272 -4.29 10.34 7.83
C MET A 272 -4.47 10.96 9.23
N PRO A 273 -4.70 12.29 9.33
CA PRO A 273 -4.77 12.98 10.61
C PRO A 273 -6.00 12.58 11.44
N GLU A 274 -7.13 12.28 10.80
CA GLU A 274 -8.33 11.83 11.51
C GLU A 274 -8.15 10.42 12.05
N LEU A 275 -7.43 9.55 11.32
CA LEU A 275 -6.99 8.27 11.86
C LEU A 275 -6.06 8.45 13.06
N GLY A 276 -5.05 9.33 12.97
CA GLY A 276 -4.15 9.64 14.08
C GLY A 276 -4.91 10.06 15.34
N LYS A 277 -5.91 10.94 15.18
CA LYS A 277 -6.78 11.39 16.27
C LYS A 277 -7.62 10.25 16.83
N ALA A 278 -8.24 9.45 15.97
CA ALA A 278 -9.09 8.33 16.36
C ALA A 278 -8.32 7.22 17.08
N LEU A 279 -7.06 6.99 16.70
CA LEU A 279 -6.13 6.05 17.32
C LEU A 279 -5.74 6.51 18.73
N LEU A 280 -5.28 7.76 18.87
CA LEU A 280 -4.89 8.31 20.17
C LEU A 280 -6.07 8.35 21.14
N ALA A 281 -7.26 8.72 20.67
CA ALA A 281 -8.48 8.71 21.47
C ALA A 281 -8.87 7.30 21.98
N ARG A 282 -8.33 6.24 21.37
CA ARG A 282 -8.55 4.84 21.76
C ARG A 282 -7.33 4.21 22.45
N GLY A 283 -6.35 5.01 22.86
CA GLY A 283 -5.20 4.52 23.62
C GLY A 283 -4.08 3.92 22.76
N ALA A 284 -3.96 4.34 21.49
CA ALA A 284 -2.76 4.05 20.71
C ALA A 284 -1.52 4.63 21.41
N ASN A 285 -0.46 3.84 21.51
CA ASN A 285 0.82 4.25 22.06
C ASN A 285 1.54 5.18 21.08
N PRO A 286 1.67 6.50 21.37
CA PRO A 286 2.38 7.44 20.50
C PRO A 286 3.89 7.22 20.45
N ASN A 287 4.42 6.42 21.38
CA ASN A 287 5.84 6.09 21.52
C ASN A 287 6.14 4.66 21.06
N ALA A 288 5.23 4.01 20.33
CA ALA A 288 5.50 2.73 19.69
C ALA A 288 6.74 2.87 18.79
N ARG A 289 7.59 1.85 18.77
CA ARG A 289 8.88 1.86 18.07
C ARG A 289 8.91 0.75 17.03
N ILE A 290 9.33 1.09 15.81
CA ILE A 290 9.58 0.11 14.75
C ILE A 290 10.64 -0.89 15.24
N GLY A 291 10.34 -2.19 15.10
CA GLY A 291 11.11 -3.25 15.74
C GLY A 291 12.20 -3.87 14.86
N LYS A 292 12.01 -3.89 13.54
CA LYS A 292 12.90 -4.59 12.61
C LYS A 292 13.08 -3.81 11.31
N ASP A 293 14.25 -4.00 10.70
CA ASP A 293 14.51 -3.63 9.32
C ASP A 293 13.74 -4.56 8.36
N TYR A 294 13.45 -4.06 7.16
CA TYR A 294 12.69 -4.80 6.16
C TYR A 294 13.55 -5.91 5.55
N PRO A 295 13.00 -7.12 5.39
CA PRO A 295 13.58 -8.09 4.47
C PRO A 295 13.50 -7.61 3.01
N PRO A 296 14.45 -7.98 2.14
CA PRO A 296 14.43 -7.61 0.71
C PRO A 296 13.19 -8.13 -0.06
N HIS A 297 12.50 -9.14 0.47
CA HIS A 297 11.26 -9.68 -0.08
C HIS A 297 10.13 -9.59 0.94
N THR A 298 9.32 -8.52 0.89
CA THR A 298 8.12 -8.35 1.72
C THR A 298 6.85 -8.34 0.87
N ARG A 299 5.69 -8.60 1.49
CA ARG A 299 4.36 -8.29 0.92
C ARG A 299 3.86 -6.88 1.25
N ALA A 300 4.56 -6.15 2.12
CA ALA A 300 4.28 -4.76 2.45
C ALA A 300 4.20 -3.89 1.17
N PRO A 301 3.46 -2.76 1.20
CA PRO A 301 3.29 -1.89 0.03
C PRO A 301 4.59 -1.25 -0.47
N PHE A 302 5.68 -1.44 0.27
CA PHE A 302 7.00 -0.87 0.03
C PHE A 302 8.14 -1.86 0.32
N ARG A 303 9.35 -1.52 -0.15
CA ARG A 303 10.62 -2.23 0.09
C ARG A 303 11.62 -1.29 0.75
N GLN A 304 12.51 -1.78 1.60
CA GLN A 304 13.61 -0.97 2.11
C GLN A 304 14.71 -0.85 1.06
N THR A 305 15.26 0.35 0.93
CA THR A 305 16.50 0.55 0.18
C THR A 305 17.66 0.26 1.12
N SER A 306 18.74 -0.35 0.60
CA SER A 306 19.84 -0.91 1.40
C SER A 306 20.65 0.11 2.22
N ALA A 307 20.27 1.39 2.22
CA ALA A 307 21.12 2.46 2.73
C ALA A 307 20.90 2.81 4.22
N LYS A 308 19.68 2.74 4.80
CA LYS A 308 19.39 3.27 6.15
C LYS A 308 18.29 2.51 6.92
N SER A 309 18.45 2.39 8.24
CA SER A 309 17.53 1.70 9.16
C SER A 309 16.48 2.64 9.74
N LEU A 310 15.24 2.17 9.88
CA LEU A 310 14.16 2.86 10.60
C LEU A 310 13.87 2.24 11.98
N VAL A 311 14.68 1.28 12.41
CA VAL A 311 14.49 0.62 13.71
C VAL A 311 14.54 1.66 14.81
N GLY A 312 13.51 1.68 15.67
CA GLY A 312 13.35 2.64 16.74
C GLY A 312 12.62 3.93 16.37
N ALA A 313 12.31 4.18 15.10
CA ALA A 313 11.50 5.34 14.72
C ALA A 313 10.10 5.23 15.34
N THR A 314 9.57 6.37 15.77
CA THR A 314 8.25 6.52 16.38
C THR A 314 7.28 7.20 15.40
N PRO A 315 5.96 7.20 15.66
CA PRO A 315 5.03 8.03 14.90
C PRO A 315 5.42 9.51 14.87
N PHE A 316 5.96 10.05 15.97
CA PHE A 316 6.42 11.44 16.03
C PHE A 316 7.61 11.69 15.10
N PHE A 317 8.56 10.74 15.04
CA PHE A 317 9.67 10.78 14.10
C PHE A 317 9.18 10.85 12.64
N LEU A 318 8.19 10.04 12.28
CA LEU A 318 7.65 10.04 10.92
C LEU A 318 6.86 11.32 10.59
N ALA A 319 6.06 11.82 11.54
CA ALA A 319 5.38 13.11 11.38
C ALA A 319 6.38 14.28 11.22
N ALA A 320 7.52 14.21 11.90
CA ALA A 320 8.60 15.19 11.76
C ALA A 320 9.23 15.12 10.37
N ALA A 321 9.46 13.91 9.84
CA ALA A 321 9.96 13.72 8.49
C ALA A 321 9.01 14.27 7.41
N ALA A 322 7.69 14.18 7.64
CA ALA A 322 6.66 14.72 6.76
C ALA A 322 6.54 16.26 6.81
N GLY A 323 7.06 16.89 7.87
CA GLY A 323 6.80 18.28 8.19
C GLY A 323 5.36 18.54 8.66
N ASP A 324 4.62 17.52 9.12
CA ASP A 324 3.22 17.69 9.52
C ASP A 324 3.11 18.27 10.94
N GLY A 325 3.11 19.60 11.02
CA GLY A 325 2.95 20.34 12.28
C GLY A 325 1.64 20.04 13.02
N ASN A 326 0.57 19.66 12.33
CA ASN A 326 -0.70 19.32 12.96
C ASN A 326 -0.61 17.95 13.63
N LEU A 327 -0.09 16.94 12.91
CA LEU A 327 0.10 15.62 13.46
C LEU A 327 1.15 15.60 14.59
N LEU A 328 2.21 16.40 14.50
CA LEU A 328 3.19 16.55 15.59
C LEU A 328 2.55 17.07 16.88
N ARG A 329 1.73 18.12 16.78
CA ARG A 329 0.99 18.66 17.95
C ARG A 329 0.01 17.64 18.50
N LEU A 330 -0.71 16.94 17.62
CA LEU A 330 -1.66 15.89 17.99
C LEU A 330 -0.97 14.75 18.73
N LEU A 331 0.14 14.23 18.19
CA LEU A 331 0.94 13.18 18.81
C LEU A 331 1.51 13.65 20.15
N LYS A 332 2.00 14.89 20.24
CA LYS A 332 2.50 15.45 21.50
C LYS A 332 1.40 15.53 22.55
N ALA A 333 0.21 16.02 22.19
CA ALA A 333 -0.96 16.04 23.07
C ALA A 333 -1.38 14.63 23.50
N GLY A 334 -1.17 13.64 22.63
CA GLY A 334 -1.39 12.22 22.91
C GLY A 334 -0.31 11.55 23.78
N GLY A 335 0.74 12.27 24.20
CA GLY A 335 1.83 11.75 25.04
C GLY A 335 3.08 11.30 24.30
N ALA A 336 3.26 11.71 23.03
CA ALA A 336 4.50 11.44 22.31
C ALA A 336 5.70 12.09 22.99
N ASP A 337 6.80 11.34 23.05
CA ASP A 337 8.12 11.82 23.41
C ASP A 337 8.88 12.23 22.13
N PRO A 338 9.08 13.53 21.91
CA PRO A 338 9.72 14.08 20.72
C PRO A 338 11.25 13.87 20.71
N LEU A 339 11.81 13.32 21.78
CA LEU A 339 13.26 13.11 21.93
C LEU A 339 13.67 11.68 21.60
N LEU A 340 12.71 10.77 21.39
CA LEU A 340 12.99 9.37 21.06
C LEU A 340 13.65 9.26 19.69
N ALA A 341 14.96 8.96 19.71
CA ALA A 341 15.74 8.68 18.53
C ALA A 341 15.56 7.23 18.03
N THR A 342 15.90 6.99 16.78
CA THR A 342 16.10 5.66 16.17
C THR A 342 17.31 4.94 16.75
N LYS A 343 17.51 3.67 16.36
CA LYS A 343 18.66 2.85 16.76
C LYS A 343 20.01 3.46 16.35
N ASP A 344 20.04 4.19 15.24
CA ASP A 344 21.22 4.93 14.76
C ASP A 344 21.33 6.34 15.37
N ASN A 345 20.57 6.62 16.44
CA ASN A 345 20.54 7.92 17.11
C ASN A 345 20.08 9.10 16.22
N THR A 346 19.34 8.83 15.13
CA THR A 346 18.69 9.88 14.35
C THR A 346 17.48 10.42 15.12
N THR A 347 17.47 11.72 15.38
CA THR A 347 16.41 12.38 16.16
C THR A 347 15.29 12.93 15.28
N PRO A 348 14.09 13.19 15.84
CA PRO A 348 13.02 13.90 15.12
C PRO A 348 13.44 15.28 14.60
N LEU A 349 14.34 15.99 15.29
CA LEU A 349 14.88 17.27 14.82
C LEU A 349 15.74 17.09 13.56
N MET A 350 16.60 16.07 13.53
CA MET A 350 17.45 15.78 12.36
C MET A 350 16.60 15.46 11.13
N VAL A 351 15.59 14.61 11.29
CA VAL A 351 14.74 14.19 10.16
C VAL A 351 13.85 15.33 9.65
N ALA A 352 13.34 16.19 10.55
CA ALA A 352 12.64 17.43 10.18
C ALA A 352 13.53 18.41 9.41
N ALA A 353 14.82 18.45 9.74
CA ALA A 353 15.82 19.24 9.02
C ALA A 353 16.27 18.60 7.68
N GLY A 354 15.65 17.49 7.27
CA GLY A 354 15.91 16.86 5.97
C GLY A 354 16.79 15.62 6.00
N MET A 355 17.14 15.11 7.19
CA MET A 355 17.99 13.92 7.29
C MET A 355 17.30 12.72 6.66
N ASN A 356 18.04 11.98 5.82
CA ASN A 356 17.57 10.77 5.13
C ASN A 356 16.47 11.00 4.08
N ARG A 357 16.25 12.23 3.59
CA ARG A 357 15.33 12.50 2.47
C ARG A 357 15.90 12.01 1.13
N VAL A 358 15.01 11.63 0.21
CA VAL A 358 15.36 11.24 -1.17
C VAL A 358 15.54 12.44 -2.09
N GLN A 359 14.77 13.51 -1.86
CA GLN A 359 14.72 14.71 -2.70
C GLN A 359 14.72 15.96 -1.82
N ASP A 360 15.16 17.07 -2.40
CA ASP A 360 15.06 18.41 -1.81
C ASP A 360 13.59 18.76 -1.55
N PHE A 361 13.33 19.67 -0.61
CA PHE A 361 11.97 20.11 -0.33
C PHE A 361 11.35 20.79 -1.54
N LEU A 362 10.12 20.42 -1.88
CA LEU A 362 9.35 21.14 -2.91
C LEU A 362 8.92 22.51 -2.39
N GLU A 363 8.63 23.45 -3.29
CA GLU A 363 8.11 24.78 -2.92
C GLU A 363 6.89 24.64 -2.00
N GLY A 364 6.96 25.26 -0.82
CA GLY A 364 5.93 25.19 0.22
C GLY A 364 6.16 24.12 1.29
N GLU A 365 6.90 23.05 1.01
CA GLU A 365 7.25 22.04 2.02
C GLU A 365 8.29 22.55 3.02
N GLU A 366 9.18 23.42 2.57
CA GLU A 366 10.19 24.06 3.41
C GLU A 366 9.58 24.81 4.60
N LYS A 367 8.43 25.47 4.40
CA LYS A 367 7.72 26.16 5.48
C LYS A 367 7.25 25.18 6.55
N ASN A 368 6.71 24.04 6.12
CA ASN A 368 6.22 22.98 7.00
C ASN A 368 7.38 22.29 7.74
N ALA A 369 8.49 22.03 7.04
CA ALA A 369 9.72 21.50 7.63
C ALA A 369 10.31 22.46 8.68
N LEU A 370 10.37 23.75 8.38
CA LEU A 370 10.80 24.78 9.33
C LEU A 370 9.90 24.83 10.57
N GLU A 371 8.58 24.69 10.40
CA GLU A 371 7.63 24.61 11.50
C GLU A 371 7.89 23.36 12.36
N ALA A 372 8.13 22.20 11.75
CA ALA A 372 8.48 20.97 12.45
C ALA A 372 9.81 21.09 13.22
N VAL A 373 10.84 21.70 12.63
CA VAL A 373 12.12 21.99 13.30
C VAL A 373 11.93 22.92 14.50
N LYS A 374 11.17 24.01 14.33
CA LYS A 374 10.85 24.94 15.42
C LYS A 374 10.10 24.23 16.54
N LEU A 375 9.12 23.40 16.20
CA LEU A 375 8.35 22.64 17.18
C LEU A 375 9.22 21.63 17.93
N ALA A 376 10.06 20.86 17.22
CA ALA A 376 10.99 19.93 17.85
C ALA A 376 11.93 20.63 18.83
N TRP A 377 12.47 21.80 18.45
CA TRP A 377 13.31 22.62 19.33
C TRP A 377 12.56 23.13 20.56
N VAL A 378 11.36 23.70 20.40
CA VAL A 378 10.51 24.15 21.53
C VAL A 378 10.20 22.99 22.48
N LEU A 379 10.12 21.78 21.96
CA LEU A 379 9.88 20.56 22.73
C LEU A 379 11.15 19.96 23.37
N GLY A 380 12.28 20.65 23.33
CA GLY A 380 13.50 20.28 24.02
C GLY A 380 14.50 19.47 23.20
N ALA A 381 14.35 19.41 21.87
CA ALA A 381 15.32 18.72 21.03
C ALA A 381 16.69 19.42 21.06
N ASP A 382 17.75 18.62 21.21
CA ASP A 382 19.13 19.09 21.21
C ASP A 382 19.62 19.34 19.77
N VAL A 383 20.00 20.59 19.49
CA VAL A 383 20.56 21.02 18.18
C VAL A 383 21.96 20.46 17.93
N HIS A 384 22.65 20.00 18.98
CA HIS A 384 23.99 19.43 18.93
C HIS A 384 24.01 17.90 18.85
N ALA A 385 22.85 17.26 18.94
CA ALA A 385 22.74 15.82 18.85
C ALA A 385 23.39 15.31 17.55
N VAL A 386 24.02 14.15 17.62
CA VAL A 386 24.68 13.49 16.47
C VAL A 386 24.13 12.08 16.27
N ASN A 387 23.89 11.70 15.02
CA ASN A 387 23.52 10.32 14.68
C ASN A 387 24.75 9.38 14.71
N GLY A 388 24.55 8.12 14.35
CA GLY A 388 25.59 7.10 14.29
C GLY A 388 26.74 7.41 13.33
N SER A 389 26.53 8.31 12.37
CA SER A 389 27.54 8.83 11.44
C SER A 389 28.22 10.11 11.93
N GLY A 390 27.82 10.66 13.08
CA GLY A 390 28.34 11.93 13.59
C GLY A 390 27.64 13.17 13.00
N GLN A 391 26.55 12.99 12.25
CA GLN A 391 25.86 14.10 11.58
C GLN A 391 24.86 14.77 12.51
N THR A 392 24.80 16.10 12.46
CA THR A 392 23.83 16.94 13.21
C THR A 392 22.65 17.34 12.32
N ALA A 393 21.63 17.98 12.90
CA ALA A 393 20.54 18.59 12.13
C ALA A 393 21.05 19.65 11.13
N LEU A 394 22.16 20.35 11.44
CA LEU A 394 22.75 21.34 10.55
C LEU A 394 23.38 20.70 9.30
N HIS A 395 23.96 19.50 9.41
CA HIS A 395 24.43 18.74 8.25
C HIS A 395 23.28 18.38 7.30
N ALA A 396 22.13 18.00 7.87
CA ALA A 396 20.93 17.69 7.09
C ALA A 396 20.37 18.94 6.38
N ALA A 397 20.24 20.06 7.09
CA ALA A 397 19.74 21.31 6.52
C ALA A 397 20.64 21.85 5.39
N ALA A 398 21.95 21.66 5.51
CA ALA A 398 22.91 22.00 4.47
C ALA A 398 22.81 21.06 3.26
N PHE A 399 22.57 19.76 3.49
CA PHE A 399 22.36 18.78 2.42
C PHE A 399 21.11 19.06 1.60
N THR A 400 20.04 19.57 2.23
CA THR A 400 18.79 19.92 1.53
C THR A 400 18.73 21.36 1.02
N GLY A 401 19.74 22.18 1.33
CA GLY A 401 19.81 23.59 0.89
C GLY A 401 18.76 24.52 1.53
N THR A 402 18.26 24.21 2.72
CA THR A 402 17.16 24.95 3.36
C THR A 402 17.66 26.08 4.24
N ASN A 403 17.89 27.26 3.63
CA ASN A 403 18.44 28.44 4.29
C ASN A 403 17.71 28.89 5.58
N PRO A 404 16.37 28.94 5.64
CA PRO A 404 15.63 29.28 6.85
C PRO A 404 15.88 28.29 8.01
N ILE A 405 16.05 27.00 7.71
CA ILE A 405 16.35 25.98 8.72
C ILE A 405 17.81 26.14 9.18
N VAL A 406 18.74 26.37 8.25
CA VAL A 406 20.15 26.66 8.58
C VAL A 406 20.25 27.86 9.52
N GLN A 407 19.65 28.99 9.14
CA GLN A 407 19.64 30.20 9.97
C GLN A 407 19.06 29.91 11.35
N PHE A 408 17.90 29.25 11.41
CA PHE A 408 17.25 28.95 12.68
C PHE A 408 18.13 28.07 13.59
N LEU A 409 18.76 27.02 13.06
CA LEU A 409 19.61 26.13 13.86
C LEU A 409 20.84 26.87 14.39
N VAL A 410 21.46 27.74 13.58
CA VAL A 410 22.61 28.56 13.98
C VAL A 410 22.21 29.59 15.04
N ASP A 411 21.06 30.25 14.90
CA ASP A 411 20.50 31.15 15.92
C ASP A 411 20.25 30.43 17.25
N LYS A 412 20.04 29.11 17.22
CA LYS A 412 19.90 28.25 18.41
C LYS A 412 21.21 27.63 18.89
N GLY A 413 22.35 28.03 18.32
CA GLY A 413 23.68 27.66 18.77
C GLY A 413 24.31 26.46 18.07
N ALA A 414 23.71 25.93 16.99
CA ALA A 414 24.28 24.79 16.27
C ALA A 414 25.73 25.04 15.83
N HIS A 415 26.61 24.07 16.04
CA HIS A 415 28.03 24.20 15.69
C HIS A 415 28.24 24.19 14.17
N LEU A 416 28.60 25.35 13.61
CA LEU A 416 28.83 25.57 12.18
C LEU A 416 29.90 24.64 11.58
N ASN A 417 30.92 24.31 12.35
CA ASN A 417 32.08 23.54 11.92
C ASN A 417 32.12 22.14 12.53
N ALA A 418 30.98 21.62 13.00
CA ALA A 418 30.89 20.24 13.45
C ALA A 418 31.32 19.30 12.31
N LYS A 419 32.13 18.30 12.64
CA LYS A 419 32.60 17.29 11.69
C LYS A 419 31.91 15.97 11.96
N ASP A 420 31.34 15.39 10.91
CA ASP A 420 30.88 14.01 10.98
C ASP A 420 32.06 13.02 10.97
N LYS A 421 31.77 11.71 11.04
CA LYS A 421 32.82 10.67 11.02
C LYS A 421 33.58 10.59 9.69
N ALA A 422 33.04 11.17 8.62
CA ALA A 422 33.70 11.30 7.33
C ALA A 422 34.51 12.61 7.22
N GLY A 423 34.53 13.44 8.27
CA GLY A 423 35.21 14.73 8.30
C GLY A 423 34.47 15.84 7.55
N GLN A 424 33.23 15.61 7.12
CA GLN A 424 32.41 16.60 6.43
C GLN A 424 31.88 17.63 7.42
N THR A 425 31.85 18.89 7.00
CA THR A 425 31.17 19.98 7.70
C THR A 425 29.86 20.32 6.97
N PRO A 426 28.91 21.02 7.62
CA PRO A 426 27.76 21.57 6.92
C PRO A 426 28.12 22.37 5.67
N LEU A 427 29.19 23.18 5.74
CA LEU A 427 29.67 23.95 4.60
C LEU A 427 30.19 23.04 3.48
N SER A 428 31.01 22.03 3.80
CA SER A 428 31.54 21.13 2.76
C SER A 428 30.43 20.34 2.07
N ILE A 429 29.36 19.98 2.80
CA ILE A 429 28.17 19.36 2.23
C ILE A 429 27.46 20.31 1.24
N ALA A 430 27.22 21.56 1.65
CA ALA A 430 26.56 22.56 0.80
C ALA A 430 27.39 22.89 -0.47
N GLU A 431 28.73 22.85 -0.36
CA GLU A 431 29.67 23.02 -1.48
C GLU A 431 29.81 21.76 -2.35
N ALA A 432 29.18 20.64 -1.97
CA ALA A 432 29.35 19.32 -2.58
C ALA A 432 30.80 18.78 -2.55
N ILE A 433 31.57 19.16 -1.52
CA ILE A 433 32.96 18.75 -1.29
C ILE A 433 33.01 17.61 -0.27
N SER A 434 33.64 16.49 -0.64
CA SER A 434 33.82 15.34 0.25
C SER A 434 35.31 15.10 0.57
N PRO A 435 35.70 15.01 1.86
CA PRO A 435 37.08 14.75 2.25
C PRO A 435 37.58 13.35 1.83
N ILE A 436 36.67 12.39 1.62
CA ILE A 436 36.99 10.96 1.49
C ILE A 436 36.68 10.41 0.09
N VAL A 437 35.67 10.91 -0.63
CA VAL A 437 35.13 10.23 -1.82
C VAL A 437 35.11 11.13 -3.07
N ASN A 438 35.66 10.66 -4.19
CA ASN A 438 35.59 11.29 -5.53
C ASN A 438 34.18 11.22 -6.18
N ASN A 439 33.12 10.93 -5.43
CA ASN A 439 31.82 10.60 -6.00
C ASN A 439 30.93 11.85 -6.05
N GLN A 440 31.16 12.70 -7.06
CA GLN A 440 30.37 13.89 -7.36
C GLN A 440 28.87 13.61 -7.67
N GLY A 441 28.44 12.34 -7.72
CA GLY A 441 27.09 11.94 -8.11
C GLY A 441 26.01 12.01 -7.01
N ALA A 442 26.37 12.21 -5.73
CA ALA A 442 25.42 12.14 -4.61
C ALA A 442 25.20 13.46 -3.84
N LEU A 443 26.12 14.42 -3.92
CA LEU A 443 26.00 15.72 -3.26
C LEU A 443 25.61 16.78 -4.30
N ARG A 444 24.60 17.59 -3.97
CA ARG A 444 24.17 18.72 -4.80
C ARG A 444 24.79 20.00 -4.26
N LEU A 445 25.23 20.87 -5.18
CA LEU A 445 25.77 22.17 -4.83
C LEU A 445 24.63 23.14 -4.49
N HIS A 446 24.61 23.64 -3.26
CA HIS A 446 23.69 24.66 -2.78
C HIS A 446 24.45 25.97 -2.53
N LYS A 447 24.69 26.74 -3.60
CA LYS A 447 25.52 27.96 -3.56
C LYS A 447 25.05 28.96 -2.50
N ASP A 448 23.76 29.29 -2.51
CA ASP A 448 23.18 30.25 -1.58
C ASP A 448 23.31 29.78 -0.11
N THR A 449 23.24 28.47 0.13
CA THR A 449 23.42 27.88 1.47
C THR A 449 24.88 27.91 1.90
N ALA A 450 25.82 27.65 0.99
CA ALA A 450 27.25 27.78 1.26
C ALA A 450 27.62 29.24 1.58
N GLU A 451 27.12 30.20 0.80
CA GLU A 451 27.28 31.64 1.04
C GLU A 451 26.71 32.04 2.40
N LEU A 452 25.50 31.58 2.74
CA LEU A 452 24.90 31.82 4.05
C LEU A 452 25.77 31.26 5.18
N LEU A 453 26.24 30.02 5.07
CA LEU A 453 27.09 29.41 6.10
C LEU A 453 28.40 30.19 6.29
N LEU A 454 29.02 30.67 5.20
CA LEU A 454 30.20 31.54 5.26
C LEU A 454 29.88 32.87 5.95
N GLN A 455 28.77 33.50 5.62
CA GLN A 455 28.30 34.74 6.28
C GLN A 455 28.07 34.55 7.77
N LEU A 456 27.58 33.37 8.17
CA LEU A 456 27.36 33.00 9.57
C LEU A 456 28.66 32.61 10.32
N GLY A 457 29.80 32.53 9.63
CA GLY A 457 31.12 32.28 10.23
C GLY A 457 31.61 30.83 10.13
N ALA A 458 31.04 30.02 9.22
CA ALA A 458 31.61 28.71 8.91
C ALA A 458 32.99 28.84 8.25
N THR A 459 33.90 27.94 8.58
CA THR A 459 35.26 27.93 8.02
C THR A 459 35.38 26.87 6.94
N PRO A 460 35.91 27.21 5.75
CA PRO A 460 36.23 26.21 4.72
C PRO A 460 37.17 25.13 5.25
N LEU A 461 37.08 23.92 4.68
CA LEU A 461 38.08 22.89 4.94
C LEU A 461 39.47 23.39 4.50
N ALA A 462 40.50 23.10 5.30
CA ALA A 462 41.87 23.49 4.96
C ALA A 462 42.26 22.92 3.57
N ALA A 463 43.06 23.65 2.79
CA ALA A 463 43.49 23.23 1.45
C ALA A 463 44.24 21.89 1.40
N SER A 464 44.75 21.40 2.54
CA SER A 464 45.33 20.05 2.68
C SER A 464 44.31 18.92 2.86
N GLN A 465 43.03 19.28 3.07
CA GLN A 465 41.87 18.39 3.23
C GLN A 465 40.91 18.49 2.03
N ALA A 466 40.95 19.58 1.26
CA ALA A 466 40.30 19.71 -0.04
C ALA A 466 41.20 19.13 -1.15
N ARG A 467 40.66 18.37 -2.11
CA ARG A 467 41.48 17.85 -3.21
C ARG A 467 41.78 18.97 -4.22
N PRO A 468 42.94 18.96 -4.90
CA PRO A 468 43.36 20.03 -5.82
C PRO A 468 42.40 20.33 -6.98
N SER A 469 41.46 19.42 -7.29
CA SER A 469 40.44 19.60 -8.32
C SER A 469 39.19 20.38 -7.88
N ASP A 470 39.00 20.56 -6.57
CA ASP A 470 37.77 21.14 -6.00
C ASP A 470 37.90 22.65 -5.74
N VAL A 471 39.11 23.22 -5.92
CA VAL A 471 39.39 24.65 -5.79
C VAL A 471 39.10 25.37 -7.11
N VAL A 472 37.83 25.46 -7.50
CA VAL A 472 37.41 26.38 -8.57
C VAL A 472 36.98 27.70 -7.94
N SER A 473 37.96 28.61 -7.86
CA SER A 473 37.81 30.07 -7.96
C SER A 473 36.84 30.77 -6.99
N LEU A 474 37.15 30.77 -5.69
CA LEU A 474 36.83 31.90 -4.82
C LEU A 474 38.03 32.85 -4.79
N ASN A 475 38.12 33.72 -5.79
CA ASN A 475 39.04 34.88 -5.72
C ASN A 475 38.26 36.08 -5.16
N PRO A 476 38.81 36.83 -4.18
CA PRO A 476 38.16 38.00 -3.63
C PRO A 476 38.44 39.21 -4.54
N SER A 477 37.38 39.79 -5.10
CA SER A 477 37.48 41.10 -5.77
C SER A 477 37.49 42.20 -4.70
N LYS A 478 38.59 42.97 -4.71
CA LYS A 478 38.74 44.25 -4.00
C LYS A 478 37.74 45.30 -4.45
#